data_AF-V8GBM6-F1
#
_entry.id   AF-V8GBM6-F1
#
_cell.length_a   1.000
_cell.length_b   1.000
_cell.length_c   1.000
_cell.angle_alpha   90.00
_cell.angle_beta   90.00
_cell.angle_gamma   90.00
#
_symmetry.space_group_name_H-M   'P 1'
#
loop_
_entity.id
_entity.type
_entity.pdbx_description
1 polymer ?
#
loop_
_entity_poly.entity_id
_entity_poly.type
_entity_poly.pdbx_seq_one_letter_code
_entity_poly.pdbx_strand_id
1 'polypeptide(L)'
;MNNKSYFERCLGIIGSLAVITYFTTPSYAAEYLEPGYTDYDKHKAVITCMQQIYVKNYQEMPTDEDFFPLCEQRFNVLSRSLTHDEFIHAKAESLNDKITENSTGNLYYDALFGYPNAELDKKMNEKN
;
A
#
# COMPACT_ATOMS: atom_id res chain seq x y z
N MET A 1 10.15 6.81 -61.36
CA MET A 1 11.36 7.64 -61.24
C MET A 1 10.93 9.08 -61.03
N ASN A 2 11.41 9.68 -59.93
CA ASN A 2 11.64 11.11 -59.66
C ASN A 2 10.73 12.16 -60.33
N ASN A 3 10.03 12.97 -59.52
CA ASN A 3 10.53 14.31 -59.16
C ASN A 3 9.52 15.15 -58.34
N LYS A 4 10.02 15.61 -57.19
CA LYS A 4 9.92 16.96 -56.59
C LYS A 4 8.75 17.88 -56.97
N SER A 5 8.00 18.22 -55.91
CA SER A 5 7.85 19.58 -55.35
C SER A 5 7.25 20.69 -56.22
N TYR A 6 6.05 21.12 -55.82
CA TYR A 6 5.60 22.51 -55.77
C TYR A 6 4.78 22.61 -54.48
N PHE A 7 5.35 22.97 -53.33
CA PHE A 7 5.78 24.30 -52.91
C PHE A 7 4.72 25.37 -53.17
N GLU A 8 4.24 25.94 -52.06
CA GLU A 8 3.32 27.06 -51.91
C GLU A 8 1.83 26.81 -52.18
N ARG A 9 1.06 26.73 -51.08
CA ARG A 9 0.30 27.91 -50.65
C ARG A 9 -0.31 27.75 -49.25
N CYS A 10 -0.33 28.88 -48.55
CA CYS A 10 -1.09 29.20 -47.34
C CYS A 10 -0.41 28.89 -45.99
N LEU A 11 0.54 29.77 -45.66
CA LEU A 11 0.53 30.45 -44.36
C LEU A 11 -0.91 30.84 -43.97
N GLY A 12 -1.33 30.45 -42.77
CA GLY A 12 -2.64 30.70 -42.19
C GLY A 12 -3.24 29.35 -41.75
N ILE A 13 -3.27 28.97 -40.48
CA ILE A 13 -3.71 29.73 -39.32
C ILE A 13 -2.92 29.27 -38.09
N ILE A 14 -2.42 30.26 -37.35
CA ILE A 14 -1.86 30.15 -36.01
C ILE A 14 -2.96 29.66 -35.06
N GLY A 15 -2.62 28.71 -34.20
CA GLY A 15 -3.27 28.56 -32.89
C GLY A 15 -4.53 27.70 -32.85
N SER A 16 -4.37 26.38 -32.97
CA SER A 16 -5.21 25.46 -32.22
C SER A 16 -4.34 24.84 -31.13
N LEU A 17 -4.62 25.22 -29.89
CA LEU A 17 -4.05 24.61 -28.69
C LEU A 17 -4.10 23.10 -28.83
N ALA A 18 -2.94 22.48 -29.01
CA ALA A 18 -2.76 21.10 -28.63
C ALA A 18 -2.84 21.09 -27.10
N VAL A 19 -4.05 20.90 -26.57
CA VAL A 19 -4.23 20.48 -25.18
C VAL A 19 -3.64 19.08 -25.13
N ILE A 20 -2.33 19.02 -24.87
CA ILE A 20 -1.66 17.77 -24.49
C ILE A 20 -2.24 17.45 -23.11
N THR A 21 -3.36 16.73 -23.11
CA THR A 21 -3.83 16.06 -21.90
C THR A 21 -2.79 15.01 -21.58
N TYR A 22 -1.84 15.36 -20.72
CA TYR A 22 -1.03 14.38 -20.02
C TYR A 22 -1.99 13.58 -19.15
N PHE A 23 -2.52 12.48 -19.70
CA PHE A 23 -3.10 11.43 -18.88
C PHE A 23 -1.93 10.82 -18.11
N THR A 24 -1.61 11.41 -16.96
CA THR A 24 -0.82 10.72 -15.95
C THR A 24 -1.73 9.61 -15.43
N THR A 25 -1.64 8.42 -16.03
CA THR A 25 -2.15 7.22 -15.39
C THR A 25 -1.44 7.16 -14.04
N PRO A 26 -2.14 7.15 -12.89
CA PRO A 26 -1.48 6.84 -11.63
C PRO A 26 -0.85 5.46 -11.82
N SER A 27 0.48 5.43 -11.92
CA SER A 27 1.20 4.17 -11.82
C SER A 27 1.02 3.74 -10.38
N TYR A 28 0.01 2.93 -10.12
CA TYR A 28 0.05 2.01 -8.99
C TYR A 28 1.29 1.18 -9.26
N ALA A 29 2.43 1.59 -8.70
CA ALA A 29 3.60 0.74 -8.67
C ALA A 29 3.08 -0.59 -8.14
N ALA A 30 3.15 -1.64 -8.96
CA ALA A 30 2.76 -2.96 -8.53
C ALA A 30 3.60 -3.24 -7.29
N GLU A 31 2.99 -3.16 -6.11
CA GLU A 31 3.67 -3.42 -4.86
C GLU A 31 4.14 -4.85 -4.96
N TYR A 32 5.46 -5.02 -5.03
CA TYR A 32 6.06 -6.33 -5.06
C TYR A 32 5.76 -6.99 -3.72
N LEU A 33 4.75 -7.84 -3.71
CA LEU A 33 4.51 -8.76 -2.61
C LEU A 33 5.64 -9.78 -2.62
N GLU A 34 6.17 -10.08 -1.44
CA GLU A 34 7.06 -11.22 -1.30
C GLU A 34 6.38 -12.48 -1.88
N PRO A 35 7.13 -13.38 -2.54
CA PRO A 35 6.57 -14.60 -3.10
C PRO A 35 5.78 -15.38 -2.05
N GLY A 36 4.55 -15.77 -2.39
CA GLY A 36 3.66 -16.57 -1.53
C GLY A 36 2.48 -15.80 -0.96
N TYR A 37 2.55 -14.47 -0.83
CA TYR A 37 1.41 -13.68 -0.42
C TYR A 37 0.31 -13.65 -1.48
N THR A 38 -0.93 -13.78 -1.03
CA THR A 38 -2.12 -13.69 -1.90
C THR A 38 -2.83 -12.35 -1.73
N ASP A 39 -3.65 -11.97 -2.72
CA ASP A 39 -4.55 -10.81 -2.59
C ASP A 39 -5.52 -10.96 -1.41
N TYR A 40 -5.90 -12.19 -1.09
CA TYR A 40 -6.71 -12.50 0.09
C TYR A 40 -5.96 -12.17 1.39
N ASP A 41 -4.66 -12.48 1.48
CA ASP A 41 -3.84 -12.14 2.64
C ASP A 41 -3.73 -10.63 2.84
N LYS A 42 -3.46 -9.89 1.74
CA LYS A 42 -3.46 -8.42 1.74
C LYS A 42 -4.81 -7.88 2.22
N HIS A 43 -5.90 -8.31 1.58
CA HIS A 43 -7.24 -7.83 1.89
C HIS A 43 -7.63 -8.08 3.35
N LYS A 44 -7.35 -9.27 3.87
CA LYS A 44 -7.64 -9.60 5.27
C LYS A 44 -6.81 -8.76 6.24
N ALA A 45 -5.52 -8.58 5.99
CA ALA A 45 -4.65 -7.78 6.84
C ALA A 45 -5.08 -6.30 6.87
N VAL A 46 -5.41 -5.73 5.70
CA VAL A 46 -5.90 -4.36 5.57
C VAL A 46 -7.22 -4.17 6.33
N ILE A 47 -8.19 -5.07 6.16
CA ILE A 47 -9.45 -5.01 6.92
C ILE A 47 -9.21 -5.13 8.43
N THR A 48 -8.32 -6.03 8.87
CA THR A 48 -7.98 -6.17 10.29
C THR A 48 -7.39 -4.88 10.87
N CYS A 49 -6.49 -4.23 10.14
CA CYS A 49 -5.94 -2.93 10.52
C CYS A 49 -7.05 -1.86 10.63
N MET A 50 -7.92 -1.75 9.62
CA MET A 50 -9.01 -0.78 9.61
C MET A 50 -9.96 -1.02 10.78
N GLN A 51 -10.40 -2.27 10.97
CA GLN A 51 -11.28 -2.65 12.08
C GLN A 51 -10.71 -2.24 13.43
N GLN A 52 -9.41 -2.42 13.65
CA GLN A 52 -8.78 -1.99 14.90
C GLN A 52 -8.83 -0.47 15.08
N ILE A 53 -8.58 0.31 14.03
CA ILE A 53 -8.66 1.76 14.08
C ILE A 53 -10.09 2.21 14.41
N TYR A 54 -11.08 1.62 13.76
CA TYR A 54 -12.51 1.90 14.02
C TYR A 54 -12.91 1.56 15.45
N VAL A 55 -12.58 0.36 15.91
CA VAL A 55 -12.91 -0.08 17.27
C VAL A 55 -12.20 0.78 18.32
N LYS A 56 -10.98 1.25 18.08
CA LYS A 56 -10.24 2.04 19.07
C LYS A 56 -10.69 3.50 19.14
N ASN A 57 -11.03 4.12 18.00
CA ASN A 57 -11.17 5.58 17.92
C ASN A 57 -12.58 6.06 17.55
N TYR A 58 -13.41 5.19 16.97
CA TYR A 58 -14.68 5.58 16.32
C TYR A 58 -15.86 4.73 16.79
N GLN A 59 -15.90 4.42 18.10
CA GLN A 59 -17.00 3.64 18.69
C GLN A 59 -18.33 4.41 18.71
N GLU A 60 -18.28 5.72 18.92
CA GLU A 60 -19.47 6.56 19.10
C GLU A 60 -19.85 7.34 17.83
N MET A 61 -18.86 7.79 17.07
CA MET A 61 -19.07 8.54 15.83
C MET A 61 -18.23 7.96 14.70
N PRO A 62 -18.82 7.76 13.51
CA PRO A 62 -18.06 7.32 12.33
C PRO A 62 -17.05 8.39 11.91
N THR A 63 -15.98 7.97 11.26
CA THR A 63 -15.01 8.87 10.64
C THR A 63 -15.32 9.09 9.16
N ASP A 64 -14.99 10.27 8.66
CA ASP A 64 -14.94 10.56 7.23
C ASP A 64 -13.54 10.27 6.63
N GLU A 65 -12.56 9.94 7.48
CA GLU A 65 -11.19 9.64 7.05
C GLU A 65 -11.09 8.23 6.46
N ASP A 66 -10.43 8.13 5.30
CA ASP A 66 -10.11 6.83 4.69
C ASP A 66 -8.78 6.29 5.24
N PHE A 67 -8.88 5.24 6.06
CA PHE A 67 -7.71 4.54 6.62
C PHE A 67 -7.14 3.46 5.71
N PHE A 68 -7.73 3.21 4.53
CA PHE A 68 -7.24 2.20 3.61
C PHE A 68 -5.76 2.42 3.21
N PRO A 69 -5.30 3.62 2.82
CA PRO A 69 -3.89 3.83 2.45
C PRO A 69 -2.91 3.59 3.59
N LEU A 70 -3.27 3.96 4.82
CA LEU A 70 -2.47 3.68 6.01
C LEU A 70 -2.35 2.17 6.24
N CYS A 71 -3.45 1.45 6.11
CA CYS A 71 -3.46 0.01 6.33
C CYS A 71 -2.76 -0.77 5.21
N GLU A 72 -2.79 -0.29 3.97
CA GLU A 72 -1.95 -0.82 2.88
C GLU A 72 -0.47 -0.61 3.19
N GLN A 73 -0.08 0.58 3.63
CA GLN A 73 1.30 0.86 4.04
C GLN A 73 1.77 -0.09 5.15
N ARG A 74 0.93 -0.33 6.16
CA ARG A 74 1.26 -1.26 7.25
C ARG A 74 1.39 -2.70 6.78
N PHE A 75 0.55 -3.13 5.84
CA PHE A 75 0.71 -4.43 5.21
C PHE A 75 1.99 -4.54 4.37
N ASN A 76 2.42 -3.47 3.69
CA ASN A 76 3.69 -3.45 2.98
C ASN A 76 4.89 -3.60 3.92
N VAL A 77 4.84 -2.96 5.09
CA VAL A 77 5.88 -3.16 6.12
C VAL A 77 5.87 -4.63 6.56
N LEU A 78 4.70 -5.18 6.89
CA LEU A 78 4.57 -6.56 7.35
C LEU A 78 5.07 -7.59 6.32
N SER A 79 4.66 -7.45 5.05
CA SER A 79 5.02 -8.37 3.96
C SER A 79 6.49 -8.29 3.58
N ARG A 80 7.14 -7.13 3.79
CA ARG A 80 8.59 -7.02 3.65
C ARG A 80 9.30 -7.64 4.85
N SER A 81 8.81 -7.44 6.07
CA SER A 81 9.48 -7.94 7.27
C SER A 81 9.37 -9.46 7.46
N LEU A 82 8.26 -10.08 7.07
CA LEU A 82 8.01 -11.51 7.29
C LEU A 82 8.08 -12.30 5.98
N THR A 83 8.47 -13.57 6.05
CA THR A 83 8.13 -14.53 4.98
C THR A 83 6.64 -14.87 5.03
N HIS A 84 6.09 -15.45 3.95
CA HIS A 84 4.69 -15.89 3.97
C HIS A 84 4.40 -16.92 5.07
N ASP A 85 5.32 -17.87 5.31
CA ASP A 85 5.18 -18.84 6.40
C ASP A 85 5.17 -18.16 7.78
N GLU A 86 6.09 -17.23 8.04
CA GLU A 86 6.11 -16.44 9.28
C GLU A 86 4.81 -15.65 9.45
N PHE A 87 4.27 -15.09 8.37
CA PHE A 87 3.00 -14.38 8.38
C PHE A 87 1.82 -15.29 8.74
N ILE A 88 1.73 -16.47 8.13
CA ILE A 88 0.65 -17.42 8.43
C ILE A 88 0.73 -17.90 9.87
N HIS A 89 1.93 -18.18 10.37
CA HIS A 89 2.16 -18.55 11.77
C HIS A 89 1.77 -17.41 12.72
N ALA A 90 2.31 -16.21 12.53
CA ALA A 90 2.04 -15.06 13.39
C ALA A 90 0.55 -14.67 13.39
N LYS A 91 -0.13 -14.76 12.24
CA LYS A 91 -1.57 -14.51 12.12
C LYS A 91 -2.42 -15.52 12.91
N ALA A 92 -2.00 -16.78 12.95
CA ALA A 92 -2.72 -17.86 13.63
C ALA A 92 -2.53 -17.86 15.14
N GLU A 93 -1.49 -17.18 15.64
CA GLU A 93 -1.27 -17.01 17.07
C GLU A 93 -2.38 -16.15 17.69
N SER A 94 -2.98 -16.67 18.77
CA SER A 94 -3.85 -15.87 19.61
C SER A 94 -3.05 -14.76 20.25
N LEU A 95 -3.63 -13.57 20.32
CA LEU A 95 -3.18 -12.56 21.26
C LEU A 95 -3.38 -13.14 22.66
N ASN A 96 -2.31 -13.66 23.26
CA ASN A 96 -2.29 -13.91 24.69
C ASN A 96 -2.46 -12.56 25.40
N ASP A 97 -2.87 -12.52 26.67
CA ASP A 97 -3.19 -11.31 27.47
C ASP A 97 -2.03 -10.28 27.63
N LYS A 98 -0.96 -10.37 26.83
CA LYS A 98 0.17 -9.45 26.75
C LYS A 98 -0.10 -8.21 25.88
N ILE A 99 -1.35 -7.81 25.69
CA ILE A 99 -1.64 -6.54 25.03
C ILE A 99 -1.29 -5.42 26.01
N THR A 100 -0.25 -4.68 25.66
CA THR A 100 0.14 -3.43 26.33
C THR A 100 -0.28 -2.25 25.47
N GLU A 101 -0.13 -1.02 25.99
CA GLU A 101 -0.40 0.20 25.21
C GLU A 101 0.43 0.30 23.92
N ASN A 102 1.60 -0.35 23.87
CA ASN A 102 2.60 -0.17 22.82
C ASN A 102 2.98 -1.45 22.07
N SER A 103 2.41 -2.61 22.41
CA SER A 103 2.69 -3.88 21.73
C SER A 103 1.69 -4.95 22.14
N THR A 104 1.37 -5.82 21.20
CA THR A 104 0.65 -7.09 21.37
C THR A 104 1.58 -8.27 21.64
N GLY A 105 2.90 -8.09 21.46
CA GLY A 105 3.89 -9.17 21.50
C GLY A 105 3.85 -10.09 20.28
N ASN A 106 3.10 -9.74 19.24
CA ASN A 106 2.98 -10.52 18.00
C ASN A 106 3.25 -9.61 16.79
N LEU A 107 4.18 -10.01 15.92
CA LEU A 107 4.65 -9.18 14.80
C LEU A 107 3.55 -8.86 13.78
N TYR A 108 2.59 -9.78 13.57
CA TYR A 108 1.48 -9.56 12.66
C TYR A 108 0.58 -8.43 13.17
N TYR A 109 0.15 -8.51 14.42
CA TYR A 109 -0.73 -7.49 15.00
C TYR A 109 0.02 -6.19 15.29
N ASP A 110 1.28 -6.24 15.73
CA ASP A 110 2.07 -5.02 15.99
C ASP A 110 2.25 -4.19 14.72
N ALA A 111 2.59 -4.81 13.60
CA ALA A 111 2.71 -4.11 12.32
C ALA A 111 1.36 -3.51 11.88
N LEU A 112 0.28 -4.28 11.93
CA LEU A 112 -1.04 -3.83 11.47
C LEU A 112 -1.66 -2.78 12.39
N PHE A 113 -1.39 -2.83 13.68
CA PHE A 113 -1.94 -1.87 14.65
C PHE A 113 -1.05 -0.63 14.81
N GLY A 114 0.16 -0.66 14.24
CA GLY A 114 1.12 0.45 14.29
C GLY A 114 1.81 0.56 15.63
N TYR A 115 2.01 -0.58 16.30
CA TYR A 115 2.78 -0.65 17.54
C TYR A 115 4.28 -0.70 17.25
N PRO A 116 5.10 0.10 17.95
CA PRO A 116 6.55 0.03 17.80
C PRO A 116 7.07 -1.38 18.12
N ASN A 117 7.82 -1.97 17.21
CA ASN A 117 8.39 -3.30 17.40
C ASN A 117 9.81 -3.38 16.81
N ALA A 118 10.80 -3.47 17.70
CA ALA A 118 12.22 -3.48 17.33
C ALA A 118 12.61 -4.70 16.49
N GLU A 119 11.91 -5.84 16.62
CA GLU A 119 12.15 -7.01 15.79
C GLU A 119 11.61 -6.81 14.37
N LEU A 120 10.44 -6.16 14.22
CA LEU A 120 9.90 -5.78 12.92
C LEU A 120 10.86 -4.82 12.18
N ASP A 121 11.38 -3.82 12.90
CA ASP A 121 12.36 -2.86 12.38
C ASP A 121 13.66 -3.55 11.96
N LYS A 122 14.16 -4.47 12.79
CA LYS A 122 15.35 -5.26 12.48
C LYS A 122 15.15 -6.10 11.21
N LYS A 123 14.05 -6.86 11.11
CA LYS A 123 13.74 -7.70 9.96
C LYS A 123 13.57 -6.90 8.67
N MET A 124 13.00 -5.70 8.74
CA MET A 124 12.88 -4.80 7.59
C MET A 124 14.26 -4.36 7.08
N ASN A 125 15.21 -4.08 7.99
CA ASN A 125 16.55 -3.63 7.64
C ASN A 125 17.46 -4.78 7.13
N GLU A 126 17.19 -6.03 7.48
CA GLU A 126 17.97 -7.19 7.05
C GLU A 126 17.64 -7.66 5.61
N LYS A 127 16.50 -7.24 5.06
CA LYS A 127 16.04 -7.62 3.71
C LYS A 127 16.28 -6.55 2.64
N ASN A 128 16.76 -5.36 3.01
CA ASN A 128 17.14 -4.28 2.09
C ASN A 128 18.64 -4.30 1.80
#